data_AF-A0A935T5T7-F1
#
_entry.id   AF-A0A935T5T7-F1
#
_cell.length_a   1.000
_cell.length_b   1.000
_cell.length_c   1.000
_cell.angle_alpha   90.00
_cell.angle_beta   90.00
_cell.angle_gamma   90.00
#
_symmetry.space_group_name_H-M   'P 1'
#
loop_
_entity.id
_entity.type
_entity.pdbx_description
1 polymer ?
#
loop_
_entity_poly.entity_id
_entity_poly.type
_entity_poly.pdbx_seq_one_letter_code
_entity_poly.pdbx_strand_id
1 'polypeptide(L)'
;MRFRSRARGRGRGDRRNGGQASPTDANPFALLEQELGDPDDTTGEETADPVDAASDPPRDGEGTSSDAFESDDLAPLSHAPRGPDGDRIVAGEPRPRPRSRKTQRTKRATRSAGSGPKDLQRRGGAGPVSKSGLVEPGSVARAESASPRRRLGRLFAYTALFLIVMPAVPVTLFRFVPPPASAMMLKRWVDARIEGRVFDLDYDWTPREEIARSLRRAVVASEDQRFYDHAGFDWKELQNALDEWRDGGSLRGASTISQQVAKNLFLWPGRSFLRKVFEAWFTIWIEWIWPKQRILEVYLNIAELGDGVFGAEAASRRYFKHSAAKLVPHESALLAAALPSPLRSNPANPSAYMRKRQSWILRHL
;
A
#
# COMPACT_ATOMS: atom_id res chain seq x y z
N MET A 1 9.09 -83.81 7.81
CA MET A 1 7.82 -83.76 8.57
C MET A 1 6.99 -82.60 8.00
N ARG A 2 5.95 -82.85 7.17
CA ARG A 2 4.50 -82.87 7.52
C ARG A 2 4.11 -81.61 8.36
N PHE A 3 3.21 -80.71 7.97
CA PHE A 3 1.84 -80.89 7.46
C PHE A 3 1.31 -79.65 6.69
N ARG A 4 0.37 -79.90 5.77
CA ARG A 4 -0.49 -78.95 5.02
C ARG A 4 -1.72 -78.51 5.83
N SER A 5 -2.32 -77.36 5.49
CA SER A 5 -3.76 -77.16 5.11
C SER A 5 -4.08 -75.64 5.04
N ARG A 6 -4.47 -75.02 3.89
CA ARG A 6 -5.82 -74.90 3.27
C ARG A 6 -6.90 -74.41 4.28
N ALA A 7 -7.79 -73.43 4.02
CA ALA A 7 -8.38 -72.96 2.76
C ALA A 7 -9.12 -71.58 2.88
N ARG A 8 -9.21 -70.88 1.74
CA ARG A 8 -10.35 -70.17 1.08
C ARG A 8 -11.31 -69.27 1.89
N GLY A 9 -11.49 -68.05 1.37
CA GLY A 9 -12.74 -67.26 1.42
C GLY A 9 -12.74 -66.13 0.39
N ARG A 10 -13.68 -66.15 -0.57
CA ARG A 10 -13.91 -65.13 -1.60
C ARG A 10 -14.73 -63.95 -1.04
N GLY A 11 -14.48 -62.73 -1.50
CA GLY A 11 -15.39 -61.60 -1.36
C GLY A 11 -15.12 -60.52 -2.41
N ARG A 12 -16.08 -60.33 -3.33
CA ARG A 12 -16.15 -59.26 -4.34
C ARG A 12 -16.58 -57.94 -3.70
N GLY A 13 -16.18 -56.84 -4.34
CA GLY A 13 -16.76 -55.49 -4.18
C GLY A 13 -15.64 -54.47 -3.95
N ASP A 14 -15.61 -53.29 -4.55
CA ASP A 14 -16.44 -52.64 -5.55
C ASP A 14 -15.61 -51.44 -6.06
N ARG A 15 -15.80 -51.04 -7.31
CA ARG A 15 -15.15 -49.84 -7.86
C ARG A 15 -15.70 -48.61 -7.14
N ARG A 16 -14.85 -47.73 -6.61
CA ARG A 16 -15.18 -46.31 -6.49
C ARG A 16 -14.00 -45.42 -6.88
N ASN A 17 -14.21 -44.74 -7.99
CA ASN A 17 -13.61 -43.47 -8.37
C ASN A 17 -13.40 -42.56 -7.15
N GLY A 18 -12.14 -42.28 -6.81
CA GLY A 18 -11.77 -41.01 -6.21
C GLY A 18 -11.35 -40.09 -7.36
N GLY A 19 -12.30 -39.36 -7.92
CA GLY A 19 -12.03 -38.38 -8.96
C GLY A 19 -11.02 -37.35 -8.44
N GLN A 20 -9.88 -37.26 -9.11
CA GLN A 20 -9.04 -36.07 -9.04
C GLN A 20 -9.91 -34.89 -9.49
N ALA A 21 -10.12 -33.93 -8.60
CA ALA A 21 -10.72 -32.66 -8.97
C ALA A 21 -9.81 -32.01 -10.02
N SER A 22 -10.36 -31.75 -11.20
CA SER A 22 -9.69 -30.99 -12.26
C SER A 22 -9.26 -29.60 -11.74
N PRO A 23 -8.09 -29.08 -12.14
CA PRO A 23 -7.53 -27.81 -11.65
C PRO A 23 -8.20 -26.55 -12.24
N THR A 24 -9.47 -26.62 -12.63
CA THR A 24 -10.18 -25.50 -13.30
C THR A 24 -11.33 -24.89 -12.50
N ASP A 25 -11.63 -25.39 -11.30
CA ASP A 25 -12.72 -24.86 -10.45
C ASP A 25 -12.22 -24.18 -9.16
N ALA A 26 -10.95 -23.78 -9.11
CA ALA A 26 -10.48 -22.92 -8.03
C ALA A 26 -11.16 -21.55 -8.15
N ASN A 27 -12.20 -21.35 -7.33
CA ASN A 27 -12.87 -20.06 -7.21
C ASN A 27 -11.81 -18.99 -6.91
N PRO A 28 -11.57 -18.01 -7.81
CA PRO A 28 -10.54 -16.99 -7.60
C PRO A 28 -10.83 -16.12 -6.36
N PHE A 29 -12.03 -16.23 -5.77
CA PHE A 29 -12.43 -15.56 -4.54
C PHE A 29 -12.22 -16.38 -3.26
N ALA A 30 -11.99 -17.70 -3.33
CA ALA A 30 -11.69 -18.50 -2.13
C ALA A 30 -10.35 -18.06 -1.46
N LEU A 31 -9.45 -17.48 -2.25
CA LEU A 31 -8.17 -16.93 -1.78
C LEU A 31 -8.33 -15.56 -1.11
N LEU A 32 -9.36 -14.79 -1.48
CA LEU A 32 -9.73 -13.59 -0.72
C LEU A 32 -10.19 -14.00 0.67
N GLU A 33 -11.04 -15.02 0.80
CA GLU A 33 -11.52 -15.56 2.08
C GLU A 33 -10.39 -16.10 2.98
N GLN A 34 -9.31 -16.67 2.43
CA GLN A 34 -8.20 -17.20 3.24
C GLN A 34 -7.26 -16.11 3.80
N GLU A 35 -7.14 -14.96 3.12
CA GLU A 35 -6.47 -13.75 3.65
C GLU A 35 -7.36 -12.99 4.66
N LEU A 36 -8.60 -13.45 4.78
CA LEU A 36 -9.74 -12.98 5.56
C LEU A 36 -10.05 -13.96 6.69
N GLY A 37 -9.10 -14.14 7.61
CA GLY A 37 -9.27 -15.04 8.76
C GLY A 37 -10.65 -14.92 9.42
N ASP A 38 -11.26 -16.08 9.63
CA ASP A 38 -12.55 -16.32 10.30
C ASP A 38 -12.65 -15.54 11.63
N PRO A 39 -13.82 -14.94 11.94
CA PRO A 39 -14.08 -14.30 13.22
C PRO A 39 -14.65 -15.31 14.22
N ASP A 40 -13.82 -16.17 14.82
CA ASP A 40 -14.15 -16.80 16.11
C ASP A 40 -12.92 -17.52 16.68
N ASP A 41 -12.18 -16.85 17.57
CA ASP A 41 -11.53 -17.48 18.72
C ASP A 41 -11.11 -16.38 19.72
N THR A 42 -12.07 -15.93 20.51
CA THR A 42 -11.79 -15.23 21.78
C THR A 42 -12.15 -16.17 22.91
N THR A 43 -11.20 -16.98 23.38
CA THR A 43 -11.00 -17.29 24.80
C THR A 43 -9.67 -18.03 24.98
N GLY A 44 -8.60 -17.27 25.22
CA GLY A 44 -7.42 -17.79 25.90
C GLY A 44 -7.69 -17.78 27.39
N GLU A 45 -7.84 -18.96 27.99
CA GLU A 45 -7.81 -19.17 29.44
C GLU A 45 -6.34 -19.36 29.83
N GLU A 46 -5.69 -18.28 30.28
CA GLU A 46 -4.34 -18.31 30.83
C GLU A 46 -4.43 -18.32 32.36
N THR A 47 -4.23 -19.50 32.95
CA THR A 47 -4.03 -19.67 34.39
C THR A 47 -2.67 -19.13 34.79
N ALA A 48 -2.70 -18.09 35.62
CA ALA A 48 -1.54 -17.51 36.29
C ALA A 48 -0.93 -18.47 37.32
N ASP A 49 0.40 -18.47 37.42
CA ASP A 49 1.14 -18.91 38.60
C ASP A 49 2.04 -17.77 39.12
N PRO A 50 2.28 -17.69 40.45
CA PRO A 50 2.66 -16.45 41.10
C PRO A 50 4.17 -16.23 41.25
N VAL A 51 4.45 -14.95 41.49
CA VAL A 51 5.70 -14.31 41.87
C VAL A 51 6.22 -14.84 43.20
N ASP A 52 7.52 -15.13 43.28
CA ASP A 52 8.24 -15.21 44.55
C ASP A 52 9.38 -14.18 44.57
N ALA A 53 9.34 -13.34 45.60
CA ALA A 53 10.27 -12.29 45.90
C ALA A 53 11.08 -12.67 47.14
N ALA A 54 12.40 -12.54 47.10
CA ALA A 54 13.22 -12.48 48.32
C ALA A 54 14.58 -11.82 48.07
N SER A 55 14.72 -10.61 48.62
CA SER A 55 15.79 -10.18 49.55
C SER A 55 17.26 -10.08 49.09
N ASP A 56 17.72 -8.83 48.97
CA ASP A 56 19.11 -8.33 49.14
C ASP A 56 19.45 -8.12 50.65
N PRO A 57 20.65 -7.69 51.13
CA PRO A 57 22.05 -7.69 50.62
C PRO A 57 23.07 -8.01 51.79
N PRO A 58 24.25 -7.36 51.99
CA PRO A 58 25.48 -7.12 51.18
C PRO A 58 26.77 -7.71 51.84
N ARG A 59 27.96 -7.45 51.24
CA ARG A 59 29.30 -7.19 51.86
C ARG A 59 30.42 -7.69 50.92
N ASP A 60 31.66 -7.21 50.85
CA ASP A 60 32.45 -6.01 51.15
C ASP A 60 33.85 -6.31 50.54
N GLY A 61 34.61 -5.29 50.12
CA GLY A 61 36.07 -5.25 50.35
C GLY A 61 37.06 -5.71 49.26
N GLU A 62 37.88 -4.74 48.82
CA GLU A 62 39.36 -4.80 48.59
C GLU A 62 39.93 -5.81 47.55
N GLY A 63 40.94 -5.52 46.73
CA GLY A 63 41.86 -4.40 46.60
C GLY A 63 42.95 -4.73 45.55
N THR A 64 43.57 -3.66 45.04
CA THR A 64 45.00 -3.51 44.65
C THR A 64 45.64 -4.31 43.50
N SER A 65 46.08 -3.51 42.50
CA SER A 65 47.45 -3.34 41.97
C SER A 65 48.13 -4.36 41.04
N SER A 66 48.71 -3.76 39.99
CA SER A 66 49.93 -4.11 39.23
C SER A 66 49.84 -5.36 38.32
N ASP A 67 50.37 -5.40 37.10
CA ASP A 67 51.62 -4.87 36.57
C ASP A 67 51.56 -4.60 35.06
N ALA A 68 52.45 -3.71 34.63
CA ALA A 68 52.81 -3.42 33.26
C ALA A 68 53.73 -4.51 32.68
N PHE A 69 53.67 -4.75 31.37
CA PHE A 69 54.83 -5.15 30.57
C PHE A 69 54.66 -4.67 29.11
N GLU A 70 55.59 -3.79 28.71
CA GLU A 70 56.20 -3.62 27.38
C GLU A 70 56.47 -4.96 26.68
N SER A 71 56.72 -5.10 25.38
CA SER A 71 56.83 -4.26 24.18
C SER A 71 56.90 -5.26 23.01
N ASP A 72 56.58 -4.85 21.79
CA ASP A 72 57.51 -4.93 20.66
C ASP A 72 56.82 -4.76 19.30
N ASP A 73 57.55 -3.99 18.51
CA ASP A 73 57.29 -3.54 17.16
C ASP A 73 57.13 -4.69 16.14
N LEU A 74 56.51 -4.36 14.99
CA LEU A 74 57.15 -4.42 13.67
C LEU A 74 56.11 -4.12 12.56
N ALA A 75 56.36 -3.04 11.83
CA ALA A 75 55.88 -2.79 10.47
C ALA A 75 57.11 -2.82 9.52
N PRO A 76 56.98 -2.53 8.22
CA PRO A 76 56.12 -3.13 7.18
C PRO A 76 56.99 -3.65 6.01
N LEU A 77 56.46 -4.48 5.10
CA LEU A 77 57.12 -4.72 3.81
C LEU A 77 56.15 -4.76 2.62
N SER A 78 56.45 -3.85 1.70
CA SER A 78 56.09 -3.79 0.29
C SER A 78 56.49 -5.03 -0.50
N HIS A 79 55.76 -5.38 -1.56
CA HIS A 79 56.29 -5.54 -2.92
C HIS A 79 55.19 -5.96 -3.91
N ALA A 80 55.03 -5.17 -4.98
CA ALA A 80 54.54 -5.64 -6.28
C ALA A 80 55.73 -6.17 -7.10
N PRO A 81 55.49 -6.99 -8.15
CA PRO A 81 55.67 -6.42 -9.50
C PRO A 81 54.68 -6.94 -10.56
N ARG A 82 54.70 -6.22 -11.69
CA ARG A 82 53.96 -6.39 -12.96
C ARG A 82 54.48 -7.56 -13.82
N GLY A 83 53.65 -8.03 -14.75
CA GLY A 83 54.03 -8.77 -15.97
C GLY A 83 52.87 -8.81 -16.99
N PRO A 84 53.11 -9.00 -18.31
CA PRO A 84 52.54 -8.14 -19.37
C PRO A 84 51.71 -8.85 -20.48
N ASP A 85 51.17 -8.03 -21.40
CA ASP A 85 50.79 -8.22 -22.81
C ASP A 85 49.81 -9.36 -23.19
N GLY A 86 48.63 -9.06 -23.73
CA GLY A 86 48.30 -8.68 -25.13
C GLY A 86 46.92 -9.31 -25.42
N ASP A 87 46.07 -8.92 -26.37
CA ASP A 87 46.21 -8.20 -27.62
C ASP A 87 44.77 -7.77 -28.06
N ARG A 88 44.66 -6.64 -28.77
CA ARG A 88 43.67 -6.19 -29.81
C ARG A 88 42.22 -6.73 -29.77
N ILE A 89 41.17 -5.91 -29.95
CA ILE A 89 40.74 -5.32 -31.25
C ILE A 89 40.01 -3.97 -31.07
N VAL A 90 40.24 -3.09 -32.05
CA VAL A 90 39.78 -1.71 -32.23
C VAL A 90 38.63 -1.63 -33.25
N ALA A 91 37.81 -0.56 -33.16
CA ALA A 91 36.90 0.04 -34.15
C ALA A 91 35.52 -0.63 -34.37
N GLY A 92 34.40 0.10 -34.45
CA GLY A 92 34.19 1.54 -34.46
C GLY A 92 32.69 1.90 -34.51
N GLU A 93 32.37 3.11 -34.04
CA GLU A 93 31.17 3.86 -34.45
C GLU A 93 31.56 4.80 -35.60
N PRO A 94 30.64 5.10 -36.55
CA PRO A 94 29.92 6.39 -36.44
C PRO A 94 28.49 6.41 -37.04
N ARG A 95 27.52 6.90 -36.25
CA ARG A 95 26.64 8.09 -36.47
C ARG A 95 25.81 8.28 -37.80
N PRO A 96 24.82 9.22 -37.84
CA PRO A 96 23.41 8.95 -38.22
C PRO A 96 22.92 9.66 -39.51
N ARG A 97 21.61 9.51 -39.86
CA ARG A 97 20.65 10.48 -40.50
C ARG A 97 19.51 9.74 -41.28
N PRO A 98 18.44 10.40 -41.80
CA PRO A 98 17.60 11.47 -41.24
C PRO A 98 16.06 11.25 -41.44
N ARG A 99 15.30 12.17 -40.82
CA ARG A 99 13.88 12.59 -40.96
C ARG A 99 13.11 12.22 -42.24
N SER A 100 11.82 11.92 -42.07
CA SER A 100 10.76 12.43 -42.95
C SER A 100 9.55 12.94 -42.15
N ARG A 101 8.99 14.05 -42.63
CA ARG A 101 7.95 14.91 -42.05
C ARG A 101 6.96 15.18 -43.20
N LYS A 102 5.66 15.09 -42.95
CA LYS A 102 4.47 15.67 -43.66
C LYS A 102 3.29 14.73 -43.35
N THR A 103 2.07 15.16 -43.01
CA THR A 103 1.35 16.36 -43.42
C THR A 103 0.19 16.62 -42.46
N GLN A 104 0.06 17.87 -41.98
CA GLN A 104 -1.19 18.41 -41.45
C GLN A 104 -2.20 18.55 -42.59
N ARG A 105 -3.46 18.18 -42.35
CA ARG A 105 -4.60 18.63 -43.16
C ARG A 105 -5.60 19.33 -42.26
N THR A 106 -5.47 20.65 -42.22
CA THR A 106 -6.51 21.57 -41.76
C THR A 106 -7.50 21.79 -42.92
N LYS A 107 -8.81 21.70 -42.68
CA LYS A 107 -9.78 22.50 -43.42
C LYS A 107 -10.88 22.99 -42.48
N ARG A 108 -11.06 24.29 -42.59
CA ARG A 108 -11.76 25.24 -41.74
C ARG A 108 -13.20 25.37 -42.19
N ALA A 109 -14.05 25.68 -41.21
CA ALA A 109 -15.44 26.10 -41.37
C ALA A 109 -15.59 27.31 -42.31
N THR A 110 -16.69 27.31 -43.08
CA THR A 110 -17.22 28.46 -43.80
C THR A 110 -18.55 28.89 -43.15
N ARG A 111 -18.55 30.06 -42.50
CA ARG A 111 -19.73 30.90 -42.24
C ARG A 111 -19.73 32.02 -43.29
N SER A 112 -20.88 32.31 -43.89
CA SER A 112 -21.36 33.65 -44.31
C SER A 112 -22.76 33.43 -44.89
N ALA A 113 -23.85 33.84 -44.24
CA ALA A 113 -24.36 35.21 -44.15
C ALA A 113 -24.55 35.84 -45.53
N GLY A 114 -25.82 35.95 -45.93
CA GLY A 114 -26.29 36.66 -47.12
C GLY A 114 -27.69 37.19 -46.84
N SER A 115 -27.75 38.46 -46.51
CA SER A 115 -28.92 39.27 -46.18
C SER A 115 -29.33 40.15 -47.35
N GLY A 116 -30.65 40.31 -47.57
CA GLY A 116 -31.23 41.47 -48.26
C GLY A 116 -32.32 41.10 -49.28
N PRO A 117 -33.20 42.04 -49.69
CA PRO A 117 -33.76 43.14 -48.91
C PRO A 117 -35.31 43.17 -48.97
N LYS A 118 -35.86 44.10 -48.19
CA LYS A 118 -37.28 44.46 -48.09
C LYS A 118 -37.72 45.19 -49.36
N ASP A 119 -38.93 44.92 -49.81
CA ASP A 119 -39.69 45.87 -50.63
C ASP A 119 -41.12 46.05 -50.10
N LEU A 120 -41.57 47.28 -50.29
CA LEU A 120 -42.63 47.97 -49.60
C LEU A 120 -43.65 48.42 -50.65
N GLN A 121 -44.89 47.92 -50.60
CA GLN A 121 -46.11 48.65 -50.98
C GLN A 121 -47.31 47.70 -50.96
N ARG A 122 -48.58 48.10 -50.85
CA ARG A 122 -49.36 49.14 -50.15
C ARG A 122 -50.78 48.93 -50.72
N ARG A 123 -51.83 49.13 -49.90
CA ARG A 123 -53.27 49.21 -50.27
C ARG A 123 -53.90 47.87 -50.66
N GLY A 124 -55.13 47.53 -50.28
CA GLY A 124 -56.21 48.20 -49.57
C GLY A 124 -57.48 47.40 -49.85
N GLY A 125 -58.43 47.34 -48.91
CA GLY A 125 -59.73 46.70 -49.16
C GLY A 125 -60.45 46.28 -47.88
N ALA A 126 -61.46 47.07 -47.52
CA ALA A 126 -62.40 46.82 -46.43
C ALA A 126 -63.47 45.79 -46.84
N GLY A 127 -64.03 45.07 -45.87
CA GLY A 127 -65.28 44.31 -46.07
C GLY A 127 -65.41 43.06 -45.18
N PRO A 128 -66.42 42.98 -44.27
CA PRO A 128 -66.41 42.06 -43.13
C PRO A 128 -67.30 40.82 -43.36
N VAL A 129 -66.94 39.66 -42.78
CA VAL A 129 -67.91 38.59 -42.52
C VAL A 129 -67.55 37.83 -41.23
N SER A 130 -68.51 37.86 -40.31
CA SER A 130 -68.67 37.03 -39.12
C SER A 130 -68.35 35.55 -39.35
N LYS A 131 -67.66 34.92 -38.39
CA LYS A 131 -68.04 33.60 -37.89
C LYS A 131 -67.46 33.35 -36.50
N SER A 132 -68.39 33.18 -35.58
CA SER A 132 -68.25 32.61 -34.24
C SER A 132 -67.30 31.42 -34.25
N GLY A 133 -66.18 31.53 -33.52
CA GLY A 133 -65.24 30.46 -33.27
C GLY A 133 -65.19 30.19 -31.78
N LEU A 134 -65.62 29.00 -31.40
CA LEU A 134 -65.57 28.44 -30.04
C LEU A 134 -64.19 28.65 -29.42
N VAL A 135 -64.16 29.28 -28.25
CA VAL A 135 -62.98 29.30 -27.38
C VAL A 135 -62.88 27.92 -26.74
N GLU A 136 -62.00 27.09 -27.27
CA GLU A 136 -61.52 25.87 -26.62
C GLU A 136 -60.94 26.22 -25.25
N PRO A 137 -61.35 25.58 -24.14
CA PRO A 137 -60.71 25.79 -22.85
C PRO A 137 -59.28 25.25 -22.93
N GLY A 138 -58.31 26.16 -22.82
CA GLY A 138 -56.90 25.88 -22.81
C GLY A 138 -56.58 24.69 -21.91
N SER A 139 -55.98 23.66 -22.50
CA SER A 139 -55.40 22.52 -21.83
C SER A 139 -54.49 23.01 -20.70
N VAL A 140 -54.95 22.87 -19.47
CA VAL A 140 -54.11 23.06 -18.29
C VAL A 140 -52.97 22.07 -18.44
N ALA A 141 -51.76 22.58 -18.70
CA ALA A 141 -50.56 21.77 -18.83
C ALA A 141 -50.40 20.98 -17.53
N ARG A 142 -50.82 19.71 -17.57
CA ARG A 142 -50.71 18.78 -16.45
C ARG A 142 -49.22 18.62 -16.21
N ALA A 143 -48.70 19.29 -15.19
CA ALA A 143 -47.33 19.10 -14.74
C ALA A 143 -47.16 17.60 -14.48
N GLU A 144 -46.47 16.91 -15.38
CA GLU A 144 -46.12 15.50 -15.23
C GLU A 144 -45.28 15.40 -13.96
N SER A 145 -45.92 15.03 -12.85
CA SER A 145 -45.24 14.76 -11.60
C SER A 145 -44.33 13.56 -11.84
N ALA A 146 -43.04 13.82 -12.06
CA ALA A 146 -42.04 12.80 -12.34
C ALA A 146 -42.25 11.60 -11.40
N SER A 147 -42.48 10.42 -11.97
CA SER A 147 -42.97 9.26 -11.22
C SER A 147 -42.09 8.94 -10.01
N PRO A 148 -42.67 8.51 -8.87
CA PRO A 148 -41.91 8.22 -7.64
C PRO A 148 -40.71 7.28 -7.88
N ARG A 149 -40.84 6.33 -8.80
CA ARG A 149 -39.76 5.42 -9.24
C ARG A 149 -38.58 6.13 -9.89
N ARG A 150 -38.82 7.15 -10.74
CA ARG A 150 -37.77 7.97 -11.35
C ARG A 150 -37.08 8.91 -10.35
N ARG A 151 -37.79 9.32 -9.28
CA ARG A 151 -37.18 10.09 -8.18
C ARG A 151 -36.28 9.21 -7.32
N LEU A 152 -36.72 7.99 -7.01
CA LEU A 152 -35.93 7.03 -6.23
C LEU A 152 -34.66 6.58 -6.98
N GLY A 153 -34.76 6.32 -8.28
CA GLY A 153 -33.58 5.99 -9.11
C GLY A 153 -32.55 7.12 -9.16
N ARG A 154 -32.99 8.38 -9.22
CA ARG A 154 -32.08 9.54 -9.14
C ARG A 154 -31.42 9.67 -7.78
N LEU A 155 -32.17 9.48 -6.69
CA LEU A 155 -31.61 9.51 -5.35
C LEU A 155 -30.53 8.42 -5.19
N PHE A 156 -30.81 7.19 -5.62
CA PHE A 156 -29.82 6.12 -5.60
C PHE A 156 -28.57 6.47 -6.43
N ALA A 157 -28.73 7.01 -7.63
CA ALA A 157 -27.61 7.42 -8.47
C ALA A 157 -26.77 8.54 -7.81
N TYR A 158 -27.41 9.54 -7.17
CA TYR A 158 -26.71 10.59 -6.45
C TYR A 158 -25.98 10.05 -5.21
N THR A 159 -26.59 9.13 -4.47
CA THR A 159 -25.93 8.48 -3.33
C THR A 159 -24.73 7.65 -3.78
N ALA A 160 -24.87 6.86 -4.85
CA ALA A 160 -23.77 6.07 -5.40
C ALA A 160 -22.62 6.97 -5.89
N LEU A 161 -22.96 8.03 -6.63
CA LEU A 161 -21.97 9.03 -7.08
C LEU A 161 -21.28 9.71 -5.89
N PHE A 162 -22.03 10.07 -4.86
CA PHE A 162 -21.48 10.65 -3.64
C PHE A 162 -20.49 9.69 -2.96
N LEU A 163 -20.83 8.42 -2.79
CA LEU A 163 -19.93 7.43 -2.18
C LEU A 163 -18.65 7.20 -3.01
N ILE A 164 -18.76 7.26 -4.34
CA ILE A 164 -17.62 7.13 -5.26
C ILE A 164 -16.66 8.32 -5.09
N VAL A 165 -17.19 9.54 -5.02
CA VAL A 165 -16.40 10.79 -5.06
C VAL A 165 -16.00 11.27 -3.67
N MET A 166 -16.74 10.93 -2.62
CA MET A 166 -16.47 11.41 -1.26
C MET A 166 -15.02 11.17 -0.80
N PRO A 167 -14.39 10.00 -1.05
CA PRO A 167 -12.98 9.78 -0.70
C PRO A 167 -12.00 10.75 -1.35
N ALA A 168 -12.33 11.31 -2.51
CA ALA A 168 -11.48 12.27 -3.21
C ALA A 168 -11.26 13.54 -2.39
N VAL A 169 -12.22 13.92 -1.53
CA VAL A 169 -12.13 15.15 -0.73
C VAL A 169 -10.98 15.07 0.29
N PRO A 170 -10.96 14.12 1.25
CA PRO A 170 -9.86 14.02 2.21
C PRO A 170 -8.53 13.62 1.53
N VAL A 171 -8.58 12.81 0.46
CA VAL A 171 -7.36 12.48 -0.31
C VAL A 171 -6.78 13.74 -0.95
N THR A 172 -7.60 14.59 -1.56
CA THR A 172 -7.12 15.87 -2.13
C THR A 172 -6.63 16.83 -1.06
N LEU A 173 -7.24 16.86 0.13
CA LEU A 173 -6.74 17.66 1.23
C LEU A 173 -5.33 17.22 1.65
N PHE A 174 -5.15 15.93 1.93
CA PHE A 174 -3.88 15.37 2.42
C PHE A 174 -2.79 15.25 1.34
N ARG A 175 -3.14 15.53 0.08
CA ARG A 175 -2.17 15.78 -1.00
C ARG A 175 -1.29 16.99 -0.70
N PHE A 176 -1.85 18.02 -0.09
CA PHE A 176 -1.20 19.32 0.12
C PHE A 176 -0.92 19.61 1.59
N VAL A 177 -1.73 19.08 2.49
CA VAL A 177 -1.61 19.30 3.93
C VAL A 177 -1.14 18.03 4.62
N PRO A 178 -0.16 18.11 5.55
CA PRO A 178 0.16 17.01 6.46
C PRO A 178 -1.08 16.47 7.18
N PRO A 179 -1.33 15.15 7.18
CA PRO A 179 -2.35 14.58 8.04
C PRO A 179 -1.99 14.84 9.52
N PRO A 180 -2.88 15.43 10.33
CA PRO A 180 -2.60 15.68 11.74
C PRO A 180 -2.58 14.38 12.56
N ALA A 181 -3.26 13.34 12.09
CA ALA A 181 -3.24 12.00 12.63
C ALA A 181 -3.67 11.00 11.55
N SER A 182 -3.42 9.72 11.78
CA SER A 182 -3.91 8.62 10.96
C SER A 182 -5.00 7.83 11.69
N ALA A 183 -5.85 7.12 10.94
CA ALA A 183 -6.84 6.23 11.53
C ALA A 183 -6.19 5.14 12.41
N MET A 184 -4.97 4.69 12.07
CA MET A 184 -4.17 3.79 12.90
C MET A 184 -3.82 4.40 14.26
N MET A 185 -3.30 5.65 14.29
CA MET A 185 -2.97 6.35 15.53
C MET A 185 -4.19 6.51 16.44
N LEU A 186 -5.33 6.93 15.84
CA LEU A 186 -6.57 7.08 16.58
C LEU A 186 -7.04 5.77 17.20
N LYS A 187 -6.97 4.66 16.44
CA LYS A 187 -7.33 3.34 16.97
C LYS A 187 -6.44 2.96 18.16
N ARG A 188 -5.11 3.08 18.02
CA ARG A 188 -4.15 2.70 19.09
C ARG A 188 -4.40 3.50 20.37
N TRP A 189 -4.71 4.79 20.22
CA TRP A 189 -5.09 5.64 21.34
C TRP A 189 -6.41 5.19 22.00
N VAL A 190 -7.44 4.88 21.21
CA VAL A 190 -8.72 4.36 21.74
C VAL A 190 -8.54 3.01 22.43
N ASP A 191 -7.83 2.06 21.82
CA ASP A 191 -7.57 0.72 22.38
C ASP A 191 -6.92 0.85 23.76
N ALA A 192 -5.85 1.64 23.86
CA ALA A 192 -5.15 1.83 25.12
C ALA A 192 -6.05 2.50 26.18
N ARG A 193 -6.92 3.44 25.77
CA ARG A 193 -7.86 4.10 26.68
C ARG A 193 -8.91 3.13 27.24
N ILE A 194 -9.39 2.20 26.41
CA ILE A 194 -10.33 1.15 26.80
C ILE A 194 -9.66 0.16 27.75
N GLU A 195 -8.41 -0.20 27.48
CA GLU A 195 -7.60 -1.09 28.33
C GLU A 195 -7.09 -0.41 29.63
N GLY A 196 -7.39 0.87 29.83
CA GLY A 196 -6.94 1.62 31.01
C GLY A 196 -5.44 1.90 31.05
N ARG A 197 -4.74 1.76 29.92
CA ARG A 197 -3.31 2.03 29.79
C ARG A 197 -3.05 3.48 29.39
N VAL A 198 -1.96 4.05 29.88
CA VAL A 198 -1.44 5.32 29.36
C VAL A 198 -0.79 5.05 28.00
N PHE A 199 -1.16 5.84 26.99
CA PHE A 199 -0.60 5.73 25.64
C PHE A 199 0.07 7.04 25.26
N ASP A 200 1.39 6.98 25.14
CA ASP A 200 2.20 8.09 24.68
C ASP A 200 2.32 8.02 23.16
N LEU A 201 1.63 8.93 22.47
CA LEU A 201 1.65 9.01 21.01
C LEU A 201 2.78 9.96 20.59
N ASP A 202 3.89 9.39 20.17
CA ASP A 202 5.03 10.09 19.57
C ASP A 202 4.87 10.14 18.05
N TYR A 203 4.48 11.31 17.55
CA TYR A 203 4.28 11.59 16.14
C TYR A 203 4.76 13.01 15.82
N ASP A 204 5.71 13.11 14.90
CA ASP A 204 6.21 14.37 14.39
C ASP A 204 6.27 14.32 12.86
N TRP A 205 5.45 15.16 12.21
CA TRP A 205 5.41 15.22 10.76
C TRP A 205 6.68 15.90 10.23
N THR A 206 7.43 15.16 9.42
CA THR A 206 8.68 15.64 8.81
C THR A 206 8.58 15.63 7.28
N PRO A 207 8.89 16.75 6.60
CA PRO A 207 8.93 16.81 5.14
C PRO A 207 9.95 15.82 4.55
N ARG A 208 9.69 15.29 3.37
CA ARG A 208 10.57 14.28 2.74
C ARG A 208 12.02 14.74 2.54
N GLU A 209 12.27 16.04 2.44
CA GLU A 209 13.61 16.64 2.31
C GLU A 209 14.44 16.45 3.58
N GLU A 210 13.78 16.42 4.73
CA GLU A 210 14.37 16.22 6.06
C GLU A 210 14.35 14.75 6.49
N ILE A 211 13.94 13.85 5.59
CA ILE A 211 14.07 12.40 5.79
C ILE A 211 15.22 11.89 4.92
N ALA A 212 16.18 11.20 5.57
CA ALA A 212 17.35 10.66 4.91
C ALA A 212 16.98 9.87 3.64
N ARG A 213 17.74 10.10 2.57
CA ARG A 213 17.54 9.39 1.30
C ARG A 213 17.73 7.89 1.48
N SER A 214 18.63 7.46 2.35
CA SER A 214 18.84 6.05 2.68
C SER A 214 17.59 5.39 3.25
N LEU A 215 16.83 6.07 4.12
CA LEU A 215 15.58 5.54 4.66
C LEU A 215 14.51 5.38 3.58
N ARG A 216 14.33 6.40 2.73
CA ARG A 216 13.40 6.33 1.59
C ARG A 216 13.70 5.13 0.69
N ARG A 217 14.98 4.90 0.37
CA ARG A 217 15.40 3.77 -0.46
C ARG A 217 15.25 2.43 0.27
N ALA A 218 15.56 2.38 1.56
CA ALA A 218 15.46 1.16 2.36
C ALA A 218 14.02 0.66 2.45
N VAL A 219 13.07 1.58 2.68
CA VAL A 219 11.64 1.27 2.73
C VAL A 219 11.12 0.79 1.38
N VAL A 220 11.46 1.48 0.27
CA VAL A 220 11.09 1.01 -1.07
C VAL A 220 11.68 -0.38 -1.33
N ALA A 221 12.97 -0.60 -1.03
CA ALA A 221 13.61 -1.89 -1.25
C ALA A 221 13.01 -3.04 -0.40
N SER A 222 12.50 -2.74 0.80
CA SER A 222 11.99 -3.75 1.74
C SER A 222 10.51 -4.03 1.64
N GLU A 223 9.70 -3.03 1.30
CA GLU A 223 8.23 -3.12 1.29
C GLU A 223 7.68 -3.22 -0.13
N ASP A 224 8.31 -2.58 -1.12
CA ASP A 224 7.73 -2.40 -2.45
C ASP A 224 8.79 -2.02 -3.49
N GLN A 225 9.57 -3.00 -3.95
CA GLN A 225 10.73 -2.76 -4.83
C GLN A 225 10.37 -2.09 -6.16
N ARG A 226 9.12 -2.26 -6.59
CA ARG A 226 8.58 -1.73 -7.85
C ARG A 226 7.63 -0.56 -7.64
N PHE A 227 7.71 0.09 -6.47
CA PHE A 227 6.84 1.19 -6.09
C PHE A 227 6.65 2.26 -7.16
N TYR A 228 7.71 2.59 -7.91
CA TYR A 228 7.69 3.60 -8.96
C TYR A 228 7.16 3.09 -10.32
N ASP A 229 7.01 1.78 -10.49
CA ASP A 229 6.64 1.14 -11.75
C ASP A 229 5.14 0.79 -11.84
N HIS A 230 4.42 0.76 -10.72
CA HIS A 230 2.99 0.42 -10.68
C HIS A 230 2.12 1.59 -10.22
N ALA A 231 0.79 1.49 -10.40
CA ALA A 231 -0.19 2.49 -9.98
C ALA A 231 -1.00 1.99 -8.76
N GLY A 232 -0.31 1.72 -7.66
CA GLY A 232 -0.89 1.27 -6.39
C GLY A 232 -1.09 -0.24 -6.23
N PHE A 233 -1.06 -1.01 -7.30
CA PHE A 233 -1.18 -2.47 -7.24
C PHE A 233 -0.03 -3.11 -8.02
N ASP A 234 0.77 -3.93 -7.34
CA ASP A 234 1.78 -4.73 -8.00
C ASP A 234 1.23 -6.11 -8.37
N TRP A 235 0.69 -6.22 -9.59
CA TRP A 235 0.19 -7.50 -10.12
C TRP A 235 1.27 -8.52 -10.39
N LYS A 236 2.51 -8.10 -10.65
CA LYS A 236 3.61 -9.04 -10.87
C LYS A 236 4.02 -9.67 -9.56
N GLU A 237 4.14 -8.86 -8.50
CA GLU A 237 4.49 -9.36 -7.17
C GLU A 237 3.35 -10.20 -6.58
N LEU A 238 2.10 -9.83 -6.84
CA LEU A 238 0.96 -10.67 -6.49
C LEU A 238 1.02 -12.03 -7.20
N GLN A 239 1.32 -12.06 -8.50
CA GLN A 239 1.48 -13.32 -9.25
C GLN A 239 2.65 -14.15 -8.71
N ASN A 240 3.81 -13.53 -8.46
CA ASN A 240 4.97 -14.20 -7.87
C ASN A 240 4.62 -14.84 -6.52
N ALA A 241 3.94 -14.09 -5.64
CA ALA A 241 3.54 -14.58 -4.32
C ALA A 241 2.54 -15.75 -4.41
N LEU A 242 1.62 -15.71 -5.39
CA LEU A 242 0.67 -16.79 -5.65
C LEU A 242 1.36 -18.04 -6.21
N ASP A 243 2.32 -17.87 -7.11
CA ASP A 243 3.06 -18.99 -7.69
C ASP A 243 3.99 -19.65 -6.64
N GLU A 244 4.69 -18.86 -5.82
CA GLU A 244 5.46 -19.38 -4.67
C GLU A 244 4.58 -20.19 -3.70
N TRP A 245 3.35 -19.72 -3.44
CA TRP A 245 2.41 -20.44 -2.58
C TRP A 245 1.92 -21.74 -3.22
N ARG A 246 1.62 -21.74 -4.52
CA ARG A 246 1.24 -22.94 -5.28
C ARG A 246 2.36 -23.98 -5.29
N ASP A 247 3.61 -23.54 -5.31
CA ASP A 247 4.80 -24.40 -5.28
C ASP A 247 5.15 -24.92 -3.86
N GLY A 248 4.26 -24.69 -2.88
CA GLY A 248 4.40 -25.19 -1.51
C GLY A 248 5.11 -24.24 -0.55
N GLY A 249 5.40 -23.01 -0.98
CA GLY A 249 5.90 -21.93 -0.14
C GLY A 249 4.81 -21.31 0.76
N SER A 250 5.23 -20.43 1.66
CA SER A 250 4.30 -19.62 2.45
C SER A 250 3.80 -18.44 1.62
N LEU A 251 2.49 -18.16 1.64
CA LEU A 251 1.96 -16.95 1.02
C LEU A 251 2.54 -15.71 1.71
N ARG A 252 3.22 -14.87 0.94
CA ARG A 252 3.79 -13.60 1.42
C ARG A 252 2.80 -12.48 1.13
N GLY A 253 2.79 -11.46 1.98
CA GLY A 253 1.95 -10.29 1.75
C GLY A 253 2.42 -9.50 0.54
N ALA A 254 1.52 -9.27 -0.42
CA ALA A 254 1.80 -8.52 -1.66
C ALA A 254 1.22 -7.08 -1.63
N SER A 255 1.07 -6.49 -0.43
CA SER A 255 0.49 -5.14 -0.29
C SER A 255 1.53 -4.05 -0.54
N THR A 256 1.25 -3.18 -1.50
CA THR A 256 2.12 -2.07 -1.90
C THR A 256 2.16 -0.96 -0.84
N ILE A 257 3.14 -0.05 -0.93
CA ILE A 257 3.21 1.13 -0.06
C ILE A 257 1.92 1.95 -0.14
N SER A 258 1.34 2.13 -1.33
CA SER A 258 0.12 2.90 -1.53
C SER A 258 -1.09 2.27 -0.84
N GLN A 259 -1.20 0.93 -0.89
CA GLN A 259 -2.23 0.19 -0.16
C GLN A 259 -2.04 0.32 1.36
N GLN A 260 -0.79 0.26 1.82
CA GLN A 260 -0.49 0.48 3.23
C GLN A 260 -0.82 1.91 3.70
N VAL A 261 -0.59 2.93 2.87
CA VAL A 261 -1.02 4.31 3.15
C VAL A 261 -2.54 4.38 3.23
N ALA A 262 -3.27 3.82 2.26
CA ALA A 262 -4.73 3.80 2.28
C ALA A 262 -5.27 3.15 3.57
N LYS A 263 -4.70 1.99 3.92
CA LYS A 263 -5.04 1.22 5.12
C LYS A 263 -4.78 2.00 6.40
N ASN A 264 -3.60 2.60 6.57
CA ASN A 264 -3.21 3.19 7.84
C ASN A 264 -3.77 4.60 8.02
N LEU A 265 -3.90 5.37 6.93
CA LEU A 265 -4.36 6.75 6.97
C LEU A 265 -5.87 6.86 7.15
N PHE A 266 -6.63 6.10 6.35
CA PHE A 266 -8.09 6.28 6.24
C PHE A 266 -8.92 5.19 6.91
N LEU A 267 -8.33 4.01 7.14
CA LEU A 267 -9.05 2.84 7.63
C LEU A 267 -8.51 2.38 8.98
N TRP A 268 -9.32 1.64 9.71
CA TRP A 268 -8.89 0.99 10.94
C TRP A 268 -8.30 -0.41 10.65
N PRO A 269 -7.36 -0.89 11.48
CA PRO A 269 -6.97 -2.30 11.49
C PRO A 269 -8.15 -3.26 11.65
N GLY A 270 -8.19 -4.30 10.83
CA GLY A 270 -9.16 -5.40 10.90
C GLY A 270 -9.03 -6.36 9.72
N ARG A 271 -9.45 -7.61 9.84
CA ARG A 271 -9.46 -8.55 8.69
C ARG A 271 -10.89 -8.63 8.16
N SER A 272 -11.22 -7.76 7.21
CA SER A 272 -12.54 -7.69 6.59
C SER A 272 -12.42 -7.50 5.08
N PHE A 273 -13.19 -8.26 4.30
CA PHE A 273 -13.23 -8.19 2.85
C PHE A 273 -13.69 -6.82 2.40
N LEU A 274 -14.75 -6.35 3.05
CA LEU A 274 -15.28 -5.03 2.81
C LEU A 274 -14.22 -3.95 3.08
N ARG A 275 -13.41 -4.11 4.14
CA ARG A 275 -12.29 -3.21 4.40
C ARG A 275 -11.22 -3.29 3.30
N LYS A 276 -10.89 -4.47 2.79
CA LYS A 276 -9.94 -4.62 1.69
C LYS A 276 -10.44 -3.97 0.40
N VAL A 277 -11.75 -4.01 0.15
CA VAL A 277 -12.38 -3.27 -0.96
C VAL A 277 -12.23 -1.76 -0.75
N PHE A 278 -12.49 -1.24 0.46
CA PHE A 278 -12.24 0.17 0.75
C PHE A 278 -10.77 0.56 0.62
N GLU A 279 -9.84 -0.30 1.05
CA GLU A 279 -8.40 -0.07 0.89
C GLU A 279 -8.04 0.08 -0.59
N ALA A 280 -8.53 -0.82 -1.44
CA ALA A 280 -8.33 -0.73 -2.89
C ALA A 280 -8.95 0.56 -3.46
N TRP A 281 -10.15 0.94 -3.01
CA TRP A 281 -10.83 2.14 -3.47
C TRP A 281 -10.07 3.43 -3.11
N PHE A 282 -9.58 3.55 -1.87
CA PHE A 282 -8.73 4.67 -1.46
C PHE A 282 -7.38 4.66 -2.20
N THR A 283 -6.80 3.48 -2.44
CA THR A 283 -5.53 3.34 -3.19
C THR A 283 -5.65 3.94 -4.59
N ILE A 284 -6.77 3.70 -5.29
CA ILE A 284 -7.03 4.29 -6.61
C ILE A 284 -7.04 5.82 -6.53
N TRP A 285 -7.76 6.39 -5.57
CA TRP A 285 -7.81 7.85 -5.39
C TRP A 285 -6.44 8.45 -5.03
N ILE A 286 -5.69 7.78 -4.16
CA ILE A 286 -4.34 8.21 -3.76
C ILE A 286 -3.42 8.23 -4.98
N GLU A 287 -3.34 7.14 -5.74
CA GLU A 287 -2.45 7.06 -6.92
C GLU A 287 -2.86 8.01 -8.03
N TRP A 288 -4.14 8.34 -8.13
CA TRP A 288 -4.61 9.30 -9.12
C TRP A 288 -4.25 10.75 -8.75
N ILE A 289 -4.33 11.12 -7.46
CA ILE A 289 -4.18 12.50 -7.01
C ILE A 289 -2.73 12.79 -6.54
N TRP A 290 -2.04 11.80 -5.96
CA TRP A 290 -0.75 11.97 -5.30
C TRP A 290 0.39 11.50 -6.17
N PRO A 291 1.46 12.30 -6.32
CA PRO A 291 2.69 11.81 -6.91
C PRO A 291 3.36 10.81 -5.95
N LYS A 292 4.12 9.86 -6.49
CA LYS A 292 4.82 8.82 -5.72
C LYS A 292 5.65 9.36 -4.55
N GLN A 293 6.26 10.52 -4.71
CA GLN A 293 7.04 11.18 -3.65
C GLN A 293 6.16 11.57 -2.45
N ARG A 294 4.92 12.02 -2.69
CA ARG A 294 3.97 12.36 -1.63
C ARG A 294 3.45 11.11 -0.93
N ILE A 295 3.17 10.05 -1.68
CA ILE A 295 2.74 8.77 -1.11
C ILE A 295 3.81 8.23 -0.16
N LEU A 296 5.08 8.20 -0.61
CA LEU A 296 6.19 7.74 0.22
C LEU A 296 6.44 8.65 1.44
N GLU A 297 6.31 9.98 1.28
CA GLU A 297 6.40 10.93 2.38
C GLU A 297 5.35 10.68 3.46
N VAL A 298 4.09 10.51 3.05
CA VAL A 298 3.00 10.21 3.99
C VAL A 298 3.24 8.86 4.66
N TYR A 299 3.61 7.83 3.90
CA TYR A 299 3.94 6.51 4.44
C TYR A 299 5.00 6.60 5.55
N LEU A 300 6.10 7.30 5.28
CA LEU A 300 7.22 7.45 6.21
C LEU A 300 6.87 8.24 7.47
N ASN A 301 5.78 9.00 7.47
CA ASN A 301 5.31 9.73 8.64
C ASN A 301 4.25 8.97 9.42
N ILE A 302 3.44 8.12 8.78
CA ILE A 302 2.34 7.41 9.47
C ILE A 302 2.64 5.95 9.80
N ALA A 303 3.78 5.41 9.34
CA ALA A 303 4.18 4.05 9.66
C ALA A 303 4.46 3.90 11.16
N GLU A 304 3.85 2.90 11.80
CA GLU A 304 4.16 2.53 13.18
C GLU A 304 5.51 1.81 13.20
N LEU A 305 6.44 2.29 14.03
CA LEU A 305 7.81 1.75 14.15
C LEU A 305 8.13 1.28 15.58
N GLY A 306 7.15 1.35 16.48
CA GLY A 306 7.20 0.90 17.86
C GLY A 306 5.88 1.23 18.56
N ASP A 307 5.72 0.77 19.81
CA ASP A 307 4.52 1.12 20.59
C ASP A 307 4.44 2.63 20.83
N GLY A 308 3.41 3.27 20.26
CA GLY A 308 3.22 4.71 20.32
C GLY A 308 4.13 5.52 19.40
N VAL A 309 5.04 4.90 18.65
CA VAL A 309 6.05 5.60 17.84
C VAL A 309 5.66 5.55 16.37
N PHE A 310 5.28 6.70 15.81
CA PHE A 310 4.84 6.84 14.43
C PHE A 310 5.73 7.77 13.62
N GLY A 311 6.18 7.26 12.49
CA GLY A 311 6.95 8.01 11.52
C GLY A 311 8.45 8.02 11.76
N ALA A 312 9.17 8.48 10.74
CA ALA A 312 10.62 8.43 10.68
C ALA A 312 11.31 9.27 11.75
N GLU A 313 10.82 10.49 12.02
CA GLU A 313 11.47 11.40 12.98
C GLU A 313 11.31 10.89 14.42
N ALA A 314 10.09 10.56 14.84
CA ALA A 314 9.82 9.94 16.14
C ALA A 314 10.68 8.69 16.35
N ALA A 315 10.70 7.78 15.36
CA ALA A 315 11.51 6.56 15.44
C ALA A 315 13.02 6.85 15.51
N SER A 316 13.53 7.78 14.69
CA SER A 316 14.95 8.14 14.70
C SER A 316 15.37 8.73 16.04
N ARG A 317 14.55 9.63 16.62
CA ARG A 317 14.77 10.20 17.95
C ARG A 317 14.71 9.15 19.05
N ARG A 318 13.75 8.23 18.95
CA ARG A 318 13.56 7.15 19.93
C ARG A 318 14.75 6.19 19.96
N TYR A 319 15.18 5.70 18.80
CA TYR A 319 16.13 4.60 18.68
C TYR A 319 17.58 5.05 18.50
N PHE A 320 17.84 6.13 17.77
CA PHE A 320 19.21 6.56 17.41
C PHE A 320 19.59 7.94 17.98
N LYS A 321 18.66 8.60 18.68
CA LYS A 321 18.88 9.87 19.39
C LYS A 321 19.26 11.05 18.50
N HIS A 322 18.88 11.01 17.22
CA HIS A 322 19.04 12.14 16.30
C HIS A 322 17.88 12.22 15.30
N SER A 323 17.83 13.32 14.54
CA SER A 323 16.81 13.52 13.50
C SER A 323 16.89 12.46 12.39
N ALA A 324 15.76 12.18 11.77
CA ALA A 324 15.62 11.34 10.57
C ALA A 324 16.46 11.84 9.39
N ALA A 325 16.81 13.13 9.35
CA ALA A 325 17.71 13.70 8.35
C ALA A 325 19.14 13.12 8.44
N LYS A 326 19.54 12.68 9.63
CA LYS A 326 20.90 12.18 9.93
C LYS A 326 21.01 10.65 9.85
N LEU A 327 19.92 9.95 9.57
CA LEU A 327 19.93 8.49 9.46
C LEU A 327 20.94 8.04 8.41
N VAL A 328 21.84 7.15 8.81
CA VAL A 328 22.79 6.50 7.90
C VAL A 328 22.19 5.19 7.34
N PRO A 329 22.78 4.59 6.29
CA PRO A 329 22.19 3.42 5.64
C PRO A 329 21.90 2.23 6.56
N HIS A 330 22.76 1.99 7.56
CA HIS A 330 22.56 0.86 8.47
C HIS A 330 21.34 1.06 9.39
N GLU A 331 21.14 2.26 9.93
CA GLU A 331 19.98 2.63 10.76
C GLU A 331 18.70 2.65 9.92
N SER A 332 18.80 3.19 8.71
CA SER A 332 17.72 3.22 7.73
C SER A 332 17.21 1.81 7.41
N ALA A 333 18.12 0.86 7.20
CA ALA A 333 17.78 -0.54 6.96
C ALA A 333 17.19 -1.23 8.22
N LEU A 334 17.57 -0.82 9.43
CA LEU A 334 16.99 -1.34 10.67
C LEU A 334 15.55 -0.86 10.89
N LEU A 335 15.26 0.43 10.63
CA LEU A 335 13.89 0.95 10.67
C LEU A 335 13.02 0.22 9.63
N ALA A 336 13.50 0.10 8.39
CA ALA A 336 12.79 -0.62 7.33
C ALA A 336 12.58 -2.11 7.69
N ALA A 337 13.54 -2.76 8.37
CA ALA A 337 13.41 -4.14 8.83
C ALA A 337 12.37 -4.33 9.95
N ALA A 338 11.99 -3.27 10.67
CA ALA A 338 11.01 -3.32 11.76
C ALA A 338 9.54 -3.25 11.29
N LEU A 339 9.28 -2.67 10.12
CA LEU A 339 7.94 -2.42 9.56
C LEU A 339 6.97 -3.63 9.55
N PRO A 340 7.41 -4.88 9.29
CA PRO A 340 6.49 -6.02 9.30
C PRO A 340 5.92 -6.36 10.69
N SER A 341 6.61 -6.00 11.76
CA SER A 341 6.23 -6.34 13.13
C SER A 341 6.74 -5.30 14.12
N PRO A 342 6.25 -4.04 14.04
CA PRO A 342 6.86 -2.91 14.74
C PRO A 342 6.79 -3.07 16.26
N LEU A 343 5.69 -3.59 16.79
CA LEU A 343 5.50 -3.80 18.24
C LEU A 343 6.44 -4.86 18.85
N ARG A 344 7.00 -5.75 18.02
CA ARG A 344 7.94 -6.80 18.45
C ARG A 344 9.39 -6.51 18.04
N SER A 345 9.62 -5.39 17.35
CA SER A 345 10.93 -5.06 16.79
C SER A 345 11.56 -3.92 17.58
N ASN A 346 12.86 -3.98 17.79
CA ASN A 346 13.63 -2.90 18.40
C ASN A 346 14.82 -2.56 17.51
N PRO A 347 14.73 -1.51 16.67
CA PRO A 347 15.84 -1.06 15.82
C PRO A 347 17.13 -0.75 16.59
N ALA A 348 17.03 -0.30 17.85
CA ALA A 348 18.21 -0.03 18.70
C ALA A 348 18.82 -1.30 19.32
N ASN A 349 18.05 -2.39 19.40
CA ASN A 349 18.55 -3.70 19.85
C ASN A 349 18.02 -4.81 18.92
N PRO A 350 18.57 -4.92 17.70
CA PRO A 350 17.99 -5.78 16.68
C PRO A 350 18.23 -7.26 16.97
N SER A 351 17.19 -8.07 16.76
CA SER A 351 17.29 -9.52 16.80
C SER A 351 18.14 -10.08 15.65
N ALA A 352 18.54 -11.34 15.72
CA ALA A 352 19.24 -12.02 14.63
C ALA A 352 18.42 -12.00 13.32
N TYR A 353 17.09 -12.15 13.43
CA TYR A 353 16.18 -12.03 12.28
C TYR A 353 16.22 -10.62 11.68
N MET A 354 16.14 -9.57 12.52
CA MET A 354 16.23 -8.19 12.05
C MET A 354 17.57 -7.91 11.37
N ARG A 355 18.69 -8.36 11.93
CA ARG A 355 20.02 -8.23 11.30
C ARG A 355 20.10 -8.93 9.94
N LYS A 356 19.52 -10.13 9.81
CA LYS A 356 19.45 -10.83 8.52
C LYS A 356 18.66 -10.01 7.48
N ARG A 357 17.51 -9.45 7.89
CA ARG A 357 16.67 -8.59 7.03
C ARG A 357 17.39 -7.28 6.68
N GLN A 358 18.03 -6.63 7.64
CA GLN A 358 18.86 -5.43 7.44
C GLN A 358 19.93 -5.68 6.39
N SER A 359 20.71 -6.77 6.52
CA SER A 359 21.75 -7.13 5.54
C SER A 359 21.16 -7.38 4.15
N TRP A 360 19.96 -7.97 4.06
CA TRP A 360 19.27 -8.12 2.79
C TRP A 360 18.89 -6.76 2.19
N ILE A 361 18.32 -5.84 2.99
CA ILE A 361 17.95 -4.49 2.53
C ILE A 361 19.19 -3.73 2.05
N LEU A 362 20.29 -3.76 2.80
CA LEU A 362 21.54 -3.08 2.45
C LEU A 362 22.13 -3.53 1.11
N ARG A 363 21.90 -4.78 0.69
CA ARG A 363 22.34 -5.28 -0.63
C ARG A 363 21.48 -4.76 -1.80
N HIS A 364 20.30 -4.22 -1.51
CA HIS A 364 19.36 -3.67 -2.49
C HIS A 364 19.29 -2.13 -2.45
N LEU A 365 20.14 -1.49 -1.62
CA LEU A 365 20.46 -0.06 -1.66
C LEU A 365 21.64 0.19 -2.59
#